data_AF-A0A251YVS0-F1
#
_entry.id   AF-A0A251YVS0-F1
#
_cell.length_a   1.000
_cell.length_b   1.000
_cell.length_c   1.000
_cell.angle_alpha   90.00
_cell.angle_beta   90.00
_cell.angle_gamma   90.00
#
_symmetry.space_group_name_H-M   'P 1'
#
loop_
_entity.id
_entity.type
_entity.pdbx_description
1 polymer ?
#
loop_
_entity_poly.entity_id
_entity_poly.type
_entity_poly.pdbx_seq_one_letter_code
_entity_poly.pdbx_strand_id
1 'polypeptide(L)'
;MTAFGIASAIKGGVPSSGDIVQITEDNDPNDVIGRPTGYVDAATLYDSRVSCDELGAECGASIEIWADAAAAQARMDYIQGILASTTALGTEYDYIRGNAIVRVTGELKPSQAAEYASAIDAHLGAAAG
;
A
#
# COMPACT_ATOMS: atom_id res chain seq x y z
N MET A 1 -5.58 -14.02 -3.72
CA MET A 1 -5.67 -12.60 -3.33
C MET A 1 -4.73 -11.85 -4.24
N THR A 2 -5.18 -10.78 -4.90
CA THR A 2 -4.36 -9.97 -5.82
C THR A 2 -4.33 -8.53 -5.34
N ALA A 3 -3.29 -7.78 -5.71
CA ALA A 3 -3.16 -6.37 -5.35
C ALA A 3 -4.32 -5.55 -5.91
N PHE A 4 -4.67 -5.77 -7.20
CA PHE A 4 -5.84 -5.14 -7.83
C PHE A 4 -7.15 -5.45 -7.11
N GLY A 5 -7.34 -6.70 -6.66
CA GLY A 5 -8.55 -7.11 -5.95
C GLY A 5 -8.72 -6.38 -4.62
N ILE A 6 -7.63 -6.26 -3.86
CA ILE A 6 -7.60 -5.49 -2.62
C ILE A 6 -7.84 -4.01 -2.89
N ALA A 7 -7.14 -3.42 -3.87
CA ALA A 7 -7.33 -2.03 -4.25
C ALA A 7 -8.78 -1.73 -4.66
N SER A 8 -9.41 -2.63 -5.42
CA SER A 8 -10.81 -2.52 -5.80
C SER A 8 -11.77 -2.61 -4.62
N ALA A 9 -11.46 -3.44 -3.61
CA ALA A 9 -12.25 -3.53 -2.40
C ALA A 9 -12.12 -2.26 -1.54
N ILE A 10 -10.89 -1.76 -1.37
CA ILE A 10 -10.62 -0.49 -0.68
C ILE A 10 -11.34 0.66 -1.37
N LYS A 11 -11.30 0.69 -2.71
CA LYS A 11 -11.99 1.70 -3.52
C LYS A 11 -13.49 1.75 -3.25
N GLY A 12 -14.12 0.60 -3.02
CA GLY A 12 -15.53 0.54 -2.62
C GLY A 12 -15.84 1.14 -1.25
N GLY A 13 -14.84 1.22 -0.35
CA GLY A 13 -14.97 1.77 1.00
C GLY A 13 -14.43 3.20 1.18
N VAL A 14 -13.65 3.71 0.22
CA VAL A 14 -13.01 5.04 0.29
C VAL A 14 -13.47 5.90 -0.90
N PRO A 15 -14.46 6.79 -0.73
CA PRO A 15 -15.09 7.50 -1.85
C PRO A 15 -14.19 8.45 -2.65
N SER A 16 -13.11 8.96 -2.04
CA SER A 16 -12.12 9.83 -2.71
C SER A 16 -11.10 9.05 -3.53
N SER A 17 -11.05 7.74 -3.38
CA SER A 17 -10.10 6.92 -4.13
C SER A 17 -10.53 6.79 -5.59
N GLY A 18 -9.54 6.73 -6.46
CA GLY A 18 -9.69 6.90 -7.90
C GLY A 18 -9.21 5.68 -8.66
N ASP A 19 -8.39 5.92 -9.67
CA ASP A 19 -7.90 4.88 -10.56
C ASP A 19 -7.01 3.88 -9.83
N ILE A 20 -7.02 2.66 -10.35
CA ILE A 20 -6.13 1.58 -9.89
C ILE A 20 -5.18 1.31 -11.04
N VAL A 21 -3.89 1.48 -10.79
CA VAL A 21 -2.84 1.14 -11.75
C VAL A 21 -2.15 -0.12 -11.26
N GLN A 22 -2.21 -1.17 -12.08
CA GLN A 22 -1.47 -2.39 -11.83
C GLN A 22 0.03 -2.13 -12.02
N ILE A 23 0.84 -2.58 -11.08
CA ILE A 23 2.30 -2.57 -11.22
C ILE A 23 2.73 -3.80 -12.03
N THR A 24 3.69 -3.59 -12.91
CA THR A 24 4.26 -4.51 -13.89
C THR A 24 5.76 -4.26 -13.97
N GLU A 25 6.49 -5.16 -14.61
CA GLU A 25 7.94 -5.00 -14.82
C GLU A 25 8.31 -3.70 -15.57
N ASP A 26 7.38 -3.15 -16.37
CA ASP A 26 7.63 -1.96 -17.20
C ASP A 26 7.37 -0.62 -16.48
N ASN A 27 6.65 -0.63 -15.35
CA ASN A 27 6.21 0.58 -14.66
C ASN A 27 6.46 0.56 -13.15
N ASP A 28 7.23 -0.40 -12.65
CA ASP A 28 7.57 -0.51 -11.24
C ASP A 28 8.61 0.55 -10.83
N PRO A 29 8.26 1.54 -9.99
CA PRO A 29 9.20 2.55 -9.49
C PRO A 29 10.39 1.98 -8.73
N ASN A 30 10.19 0.83 -8.08
CA ASN A 30 11.22 0.19 -7.26
C ASN A 30 12.03 -0.84 -8.05
N ASP A 31 11.64 -1.16 -9.29
CA ASP A 31 12.24 -2.21 -10.09
C ASP A 31 12.36 -3.56 -9.35
N VAL A 32 11.39 -3.96 -8.51
CA VAL A 32 11.46 -5.21 -7.72
C VAL A 32 10.39 -6.24 -8.05
N ILE A 33 9.31 -5.90 -8.76
CA ILE A 33 8.21 -6.81 -9.05
C ILE A 33 8.71 -8.08 -9.74
N GLY A 34 8.28 -9.24 -9.25
CA GLY A 34 8.66 -10.55 -9.79
C GLY A 34 10.12 -10.96 -9.52
N ARG A 35 10.94 -10.12 -8.88
CA ARG A 35 12.31 -10.49 -8.48
C ARG A 35 12.32 -11.39 -7.25
N PRO A 36 13.40 -12.18 -7.01
CA PRO A 36 13.46 -13.14 -5.90
C PRO A 36 13.20 -12.58 -4.49
N THR A 37 13.33 -11.27 -4.29
CA THR A 37 13.11 -10.57 -3.00
C THR A 37 12.10 -9.43 -3.12
N GLY A 38 11.35 -9.36 -4.21
CA GLY A 38 10.34 -8.34 -4.44
C GLY A 38 8.92 -8.85 -4.18
N TYR A 39 7.95 -7.95 -4.36
CA TYR A 39 6.54 -8.35 -4.37
C TYR A 39 6.20 -9.17 -5.62
N VAL A 40 5.27 -10.10 -5.44
CA VAL A 40 4.77 -11.00 -6.49
C VAL A 40 3.59 -10.40 -7.25
N ASP A 41 2.94 -9.38 -6.70
CA ASP A 41 1.85 -8.61 -7.30
C ASP A 41 1.76 -7.25 -6.58
N ALA A 42 1.47 -6.16 -7.29
CA ALA A 42 1.30 -4.85 -6.70
C ALA A 42 0.39 -3.93 -7.52
N ALA A 43 -0.21 -2.95 -6.86
CA ALA A 43 -1.06 -1.95 -7.49
C ALA A 43 -1.02 -0.61 -6.73
N THR A 44 -1.10 0.49 -7.46
CA THR A 44 -1.32 1.83 -6.92
C THR A 44 -2.80 2.19 -7.00
N LEU A 45 -3.37 2.65 -5.89
CA LEU A 45 -4.71 3.22 -5.81
C LEU A 45 -4.58 4.73 -5.58
N TYR A 46 -5.07 5.51 -6.54
CA TYR A 46 -5.06 6.97 -6.45
C TYR A 46 -6.05 7.48 -5.40
N ASP A 47 -5.78 8.63 -4.80
CA ASP A 47 -6.73 9.39 -3.99
C ASP A 47 -6.78 10.85 -4.46
N SER A 48 -7.98 11.37 -4.73
CA SER A 48 -8.16 12.72 -5.26
C SER A 48 -7.75 13.85 -4.30
N ARG A 49 -7.44 13.53 -3.05
CA ARG A 49 -7.05 14.48 -2.00
C ARG A 49 -5.55 14.77 -1.98
N VAL A 50 -4.76 14.02 -2.74
CA VAL A 50 -3.30 14.15 -2.84
C VAL A 50 -2.89 14.28 -4.31
N SER A 51 -1.66 14.73 -4.55
CA SER A 51 -1.07 14.84 -5.88
C SER A 51 0.27 14.12 -5.89
N CYS A 52 0.52 13.33 -6.93
CA CYS A 52 1.75 12.58 -7.11
C CYS A 52 2.20 12.64 -8.57
N ASP A 53 3.50 12.46 -8.80
CA ASP A 53 4.10 12.37 -10.13
C ASP A 53 4.62 10.95 -10.46
N GLU A 54 4.73 10.08 -9.45
CA GLU A 54 5.26 8.72 -9.54
C GLU A 54 4.26 7.74 -8.92
N LEU A 55 4.23 6.50 -9.41
CA LEU A 55 3.33 5.47 -8.87
C LEU A 55 3.80 5.05 -7.49
N GLY A 56 2.90 4.96 -6.52
CA GLY A 56 3.27 4.50 -5.20
C GLY A 56 2.28 4.86 -4.11
N ALA A 57 2.73 4.81 -2.86
CA ALA A 57 1.91 5.14 -1.71
C ALA A 57 1.53 6.63 -1.70
N GLU A 58 2.42 7.49 -2.20
CA GLU A 58 2.28 8.93 -2.36
C GLU A 58 1.06 9.34 -3.21
N CYS A 59 0.64 8.50 -4.16
CA CYS A 59 -0.57 8.75 -4.96
C CYS A 59 -1.88 8.52 -4.20
N GLY A 60 -1.83 7.97 -2.99
CA GLY A 60 -2.99 7.59 -2.20
C GLY A 60 -2.69 6.33 -1.41
N ALA A 61 -2.58 5.20 -2.11
CA ALA A 61 -2.11 3.95 -1.51
C ALA A 61 -1.35 3.05 -2.49
N SER A 62 -0.37 2.32 -1.97
CA SER A 62 0.27 1.18 -2.63
C SER A 62 -0.16 -0.11 -1.96
N ILE A 63 -0.52 -1.11 -2.77
CA ILE A 63 -0.87 -2.45 -2.34
C ILE A 63 0.22 -3.39 -2.85
N GLU A 64 0.90 -4.09 -1.95
CA GLU A 64 2.00 -5.01 -2.27
C GLU A 64 1.65 -6.42 -1.75
N ILE A 65 1.69 -7.43 -2.63
CA ILE A 65 1.55 -8.84 -2.25
C ILE A 65 2.92 -9.49 -2.27
N TRP A 66 3.25 -10.17 -1.18
CA TRP A 66 4.53 -10.85 -1.00
C TRP A 66 4.38 -12.36 -1.12
N ALA A 67 5.49 -13.05 -1.32
CA ALA A 67 5.51 -14.51 -1.46
C ALA A 67 4.87 -15.22 -0.25
N ASP A 68 5.10 -14.68 0.95
CA ASP A 68 4.52 -15.15 2.20
C ASP A 68 4.44 -14.02 3.25
N ALA A 69 3.89 -14.34 4.41
CA ALA A 69 3.73 -13.39 5.51
C ALA A 69 5.07 -12.93 6.12
N ALA A 70 6.11 -13.77 6.08
CA ALA A 70 7.43 -13.40 6.60
C ALA A 70 8.12 -12.40 5.67
N ALA A 71 7.99 -12.57 4.36
CA ALA A 71 8.47 -11.62 3.36
C ALA A 71 7.75 -10.26 3.47
N ALA A 72 6.42 -10.27 3.67
CA ALA A 72 5.67 -9.05 3.94
C ALA A 72 6.13 -8.36 5.23
N GLN A 73 6.33 -9.12 6.31
CA GLN A 73 6.80 -8.54 7.58
C GLN A 73 8.20 -7.94 7.44
N ALA A 74 9.12 -8.64 6.77
CA ALA A 74 10.47 -8.13 6.52
C ALA A 74 10.46 -6.82 5.73
N ARG A 75 9.56 -6.70 4.74
CA ARG A 75 9.36 -5.44 4.01
C ARG A 75 8.81 -4.34 4.91
N MET A 76 7.80 -4.64 5.71
CA MET A 76 7.20 -3.68 6.64
C MET A 76 8.25 -3.11 7.61
N ASP A 77 9.07 -3.99 8.19
CA ASP A 77 10.13 -3.62 9.12
C ASP A 77 11.17 -2.72 8.43
N TYR A 78 11.51 -3.02 7.17
CA TYR A 78 12.41 -2.19 6.37
C TYR A 78 11.85 -0.78 6.11
N ILE A 79 10.59 -0.67 5.69
CA ILE A 79 9.92 0.61 5.43
C ILE A 79 9.87 1.45 6.71
N GLN A 80 9.38 0.86 7.80
CA GLN A 80 9.26 1.54 9.10
C GLN A 80 10.63 1.96 9.65
N GLY A 81 11.67 1.15 9.47
CA GLY A 81 13.04 1.50 9.82
C GLY A 81 13.55 2.73 9.05
N ILE A 82 13.23 2.82 7.77
CA ILE A 82 13.59 3.98 6.93
C ILE A 82 12.81 5.23 7.34
N LEU A 83 11.49 5.14 7.48
CA LEU A 83 10.65 6.28 7.88
C LEU A 83 11.02 6.80 9.27
N ALA A 84 11.42 5.92 10.19
CA ALA A 84 11.92 6.32 11.50
C ALA A 84 13.30 7.01 11.43
N SER A 85 14.10 6.70 10.41
CA SER A 85 15.46 7.24 10.26
C SER A 85 15.49 8.63 9.62
N THR A 86 14.44 9.04 8.88
CA THR A 86 14.37 10.34 8.23
C THR A 86 12.94 10.80 7.97
N THR A 87 12.65 12.06 8.28
CA THR A 87 11.36 12.70 7.95
C THR A 87 11.28 13.22 6.51
N ALA A 88 12.40 13.18 5.77
CA ALA A 88 12.46 13.69 4.41
C ALA A 88 11.67 12.83 3.39
N LEU A 89 11.34 11.59 3.76
CA LEU A 89 10.56 10.66 2.94
C LEU A 89 9.06 10.73 3.23
N GLY A 90 8.64 11.70 4.05
CA GLY A 90 7.25 11.86 4.46
C GLY A 90 6.85 10.90 5.58
N THR A 91 5.54 10.70 5.71
CA THR A 91 4.93 9.77 6.66
C THR A 91 3.98 8.87 5.91
N GLU A 92 3.77 7.64 6.39
CA GLU A 92 2.82 6.69 5.82
C GLU A 92 1.98 6.05 6.93
N TYR A 93 0.76 5.64 6.57
CA TYR A 93 -0.06 4.75 7.38
C TYR A 93 0.01 3.35 6.76
N ASP A 94 0.72 2.46 7.44
CA ASP A 94 1.05 1.15 6.91
C ASP A 94 0.26 0.03 7.60
N TYR A 95 -0.24 -0.90 6.79
CA TYR A 95 -1.06 -2.03 7.22
C TYR A 95 -0.50 -3.32 6.65
N ILE A 96 -0.37 -4.36 7.48
CA ILE A 96 0.00 -5.71 7.05
C ILE A 96 -1.11 -6.71 7.40
N ARG A 97 -1.49 -7.56 6.45
CA ARG A 97 -2.49 -8.63 6.61
C ARG A 97 -2.01 -9.89 5.90
N GLY A 98 -1.48 -10.85 6.65
CA GLY A 98 -0.86 -12.04 6.08
C GLY A 98 0.33 -11.64 5.20
N ASN A 99 0.27 -11.97 3.90
CA ASN A 99 1.28 -11.61 2.92
C ASN A 99 0.97 -10.31 2.13
N ALA A 100 -0.08 -9.57 2.50
CA ALA A 100 -0.41 -8.30 1.88
C ALA A 100 0.06 -7.13 2.75
N ILE A 101 0.62 -6.12 2.11
CA ILE A 101 0.92 -4.82 2.68
C ILE A 101 0.05 -3.78 1.95
N VAL A 102 -0.52 -2.85 2.70
CA VAL A 102 -1.15 -1.65 2.17
C VAL A 102 -0.49 -0.45 2.82
N ARG A 103 0.15 0.40 2.01
CA ARG A 103 0.80 1.63 2.45
C ARG A 103 -0.04 2.80 1.98
N VAL A 104 -0.46 3.67 2.88
CA VAL A 104 -1.30 4.83 2.56
C VAL A 104 -0.49 6.09 2.84
N THR A 105 -0.49 7.04 1.90
CA THR A 105 0.23 8.31 2.10
C THR A 105 -0.19 9.02 3.39
N GLY A 106 0.78 9.52 4.13
CA GLY A 106 0.57 10.34 5.33
C GLY A 106 0.26 11.80 5.04
N GLU A 107 0.17 12.21 3.77
CA GLU A 107 -0.43 13.50 3.39
C GLU A 107 -1.93 13.55 3.71
N LEU A 108 -2.58 12.39 3.73
CA LEU A 108 -3.95 12.27 4.20
C LEU A 108 -4.04 12.59 5.69
N LYS A 109 -5.11 13.29 6.08
CA LYS A 109 -5.42 13.50 7.49
C LYS A 109 -5.67 12.15 8.18
N PRO A 110 -5.42 12.02 9.50
CA PRO A 110 -5.69 10.78 10.23
C PRO A 110 -7.12 10.23 10.05
N SER A 111 -8.13 11.11 9.99
CA SER A 111 -9.52 10.71 9.76
C SER A 111 -9.77 10.15 8.36
N GLN A 112 -9.00 10.59 7.37
CA GLN A 112 -9.08 10.13 5.98
C GLN A 112 -8.35 8.78 5.83
N ALA A 113 -7.19 8.63 6.47
CA ALA A 113 -6.51 7.34 6.56
C ALA A 113 -7.33 6.28 7.32
N ALA A 114 -8.14 6.69 8.30
CA ALA A 114 -9.06 5.79 9.00
C ALA A 114 -10.14 5.17 8.08
N GLU A 115 -10.52 5.85 6.99
CA GLU A 115 -11.42 5.30 5.96
C GLU A 115 -10.74 4.10 5.26
N TYR A 116 -9.45 4.24 4.93
CA TYR A 116 -8.64 3.15 4.39
C TYR A 116 -8.52 2.00 5.38
N ALA A 117 -8.16 2.26 6.64
CA ALA A 117 -8.05 1.24 7.67
C ALA A 117 -9.34 0.41 7.78
N SER A 118 -10.50 1.09 7.81
CA SER A 118 -11.81 0.45 7.89
C SER A 118 -12.10 -0.43 6.66
N ALA A 119 -11.77 0.06 5.46
CA ALA A 119 -11.97 -0.69 4.22
C ALA A 119 -11.03 -1.91 4.12
N ILE A 120 -9.79 -1.76 4.59
CA ILE A 120 -8.80 -2.84 4.68
C ILE A 120 -9.31 -3.91 5.65
N ASP A 121 -9.73 -3.54 6.86
CA ASP A 121 -10.21 -4.47 7.87
C ASP A 121 -11.48 -5.22 7.42
N ALA A 122 -12.38 -4.51 6.73
CA ALA A 122 -13.59 -5.12 6.18
C ALA A 122 -13.29 -6.18 5.11
N HIS A 123 -12.21 -6.03 4.34
CA HIS A 123 -11.88 -6.94 3.24
C HIS A 123 -10.88 -8.03 3.61
N LEU A 124 -9.85 -7.69 4.39
CA LEU A 124 -8.72 -8.57 4.74
C LEU A 124 -8.78 -9.11 6.17
N GLY A 125 -9.76 -8.65 6.96
CA GLY A 125 -9.83 -8.89 8.39
C GLY A 125 -8.94 -7.91 9.18
N ALA A 126 -9.24 -7.74 10.46
CA ALA A 126 -8.41 -6.96 11.37
C ALA A 126 -7.05 -7.65 11.59
N ALA A 127 -6.04 -6.86 12.00
CA ALA A 127 -4.75 -7.41 12.41
C ALA A 127 -4.97 -8.47 13.52
N ALA A 128 -4.28 -9.60 13.43
CA ALA A 128 -4.21 -10.51 14.57
C ALA A 128 -3.49 -9.77 15.72
N GLY A 129 -4.17 -9.61 16.85
CA GLY A 129 -3.64 -8.97 18.06
C GLY A 129 -2.67 -9.84 18.85
#